data_AF-A0AAN7VNJ9-F1
#
_entry.id   AF-A0AAN7VNJ9-F1
#
_cell.length_a   1.000
_cell.length_b   1.000
_cell.length_c   1.000
_cell.angle_alpha   90.00
_cell.angle_beta   90.00
_cell.angle_gamma   90.00
#
_symmetry.space_group_name_H-M   'P 1'
#
loop_
_entity.id
_entity.type
_entity.pdbx_description
1 polymer ?
#
loop_
_entity_poly.entity_id
_entity_poly.type
_entity_poly.pdbx_seq_one_letter_code
_entity_poly.pdbx_strand_id
1 'polypeptide(L)'
;MFIVAYVFSLGVHKSQPTATYEIEDENWEKTLEGEMINRNKNKVNVETMLGEFIKETKEFERQVIRQLHILNARMKEIMENQEIFMKSKNNIATEEHNEDHLRIVQEKMAIFPIQSEIDLLKLEEVLKDSSEMKILAKELSLLGGNSVKEITRRIMFQIMSNQIGQLYSWDGQKGKKKFRELLLPKLVINAVRLNDRTQNSTESDIVKPMREWLVRAKFRQQPVPPITERSEK
;
A
#
# COMPACT_ATOMS: atom_id res chain seq x y z
N MET A 1 56.23 -24.70 -6.56
CA MET A 1 57.61 -24.97 -6.11
C MET A 1 58.39 -25.49 -7.31
N PHE A 2 59.63 -25.04 -7.46
CA PHE A 2 60.47 -25.01 -8.67
C PHE A 2 61.14 -26.36 -9.02
N ILE A 3 61.32 -26.63 -10.34
CA ILE A 3 62.47 -27.16 -11.15
C ILE A 3 63.42 -28.19 -10.46
N VAL A 4 64.02 -29.26 -11.04
CA VAL A 4 64.81 -29.56 -12.27
C VAL A 4 65.04 -31.11 -12.25
N ALA A 5 65.35 -31.90 -13.29
CA ALA A 5 66.46 -31.74 -14.21
C ALA A 5 66.42 -32.70 -15.41
N TYR A 6 66.94 -32.16 -16.51
CA TYR A 6 67.24 -32.81 -17.78
C TYR A 6 68.77 -32.71 -17.91
N VAL A 7 69.52 -33.81 -18.09
CA VAL A 7 70.88 -33.74 -18.66
C VAL A 7 71.18 -34.99 -19.51
N PHE A 8 71.76 -34.66 -20.66
CA PHE A 8 72.13 -35.41 -21.85
C PHE A 8 73.58 -35.94 -21.76
N SER A 9 73.87 -36.99 -22.53
CA SER A 9 75.09 -37.19 -23.36
C SER A 9 76.48 -37.52 -22.77
N LEU A 10 77.02 -38.58 -23.40
CA LEU A 10 78.39 -38.78 -23.95
C LEU A 10 79.51 -39.42 -23.11
N GLY A 11 80.13 -40.45 -23.74
CA GLY A 11 81.58 -40.64 -23.81
C GLY A 11 82.19 -41.61 -22.80
N VAL A 12 82.18 -42.93 -23.02
CA VAL A 12 83.23 -43.73 -23.70
C VAL A 12 84.63 -43.65 -23.04
N HIS A 13 85.12 -44.74 -22.42
CA HIS A 13 86.19 -45.62 -22.95
C HIS A 13 86.63 -46.72 -21.94
N LYS A 14 86.48 -48.00 -22.36
CA LYS A 14 87.33 -49.23 -22.22
C LYS A 14 88.14 -49.45 -20.92
N SER A 15 88.21 -50.65 -20.31
CA SER A 15 88.02 -52.02 -20.80
C SER A 15 88.25 -53.03 -19.66
N GLN A 16 87.55 -54.17 -19.66
CA GLN A 16 88.06 -55.56 -19.63
C GLN A 16 86.94 -56.53 -19.15
N PRO A 17 87.00 -57.83 -19.51
CA PRO A 17 85.85 -58.54 -20.09
C PRO A 17 85.42 -59.84 -19.37
N THR A 18 84.41 -60.49 -19.99
CA THR A 18 83.99 -61.91 -19.97
C THR A 18 83.12 -62.43 -18.82
N ALA A 19 81.80 -62.41 -19.06
CA ALA A 19 80.94 -63.59 -18.93
C ALA A 19 79.85 -63.46 -20.01
N THR A 20 79.78 -64.42 -20.94
CA THR A 20 78.71 -64.53 -21.93
C THR A 20 77.43 -64.91 -21.20
N TYR A 21 76.50 -63.98 -21.05
CA TYR A 21 75.12 -64.27 -20.68
C TYR A 21 74.32 -64.40 -21.97
N GLU A 22 73.78 -65.59 -22.22
CA GLU A 22 72.68 -65.77 -23.15
C GLU A 22 71.53 -64.89 -22.65
N ILE A 23 71.13 -63.93 -23.49
CA ILE A 23 69.95 -63.12 -23.23
C ILE A 23 68.76 -64.00 -23.58
N GLU A 24 67.99 -64.39 -22.57
CA GLU A 24 66.63 -64.89 -22.72
C GLU A 24 65.79 -63.81 -23.43
N ASP A 25 65.73 -63.89 -24.75
CA ASP A 25 64.74 -63.20 -25.56
C ASP A 25 63.36 -63.81 -25.23
N GLU A 26 62.61 -63.23 -24.30
CA GLU A 26 61.13 -63.32 -24.22
C GLU A 26 60.60 -62.68 -22.93
N ASN A 27 60.18 -61.39 -22.94
CA ASN A 27 58.95 -60.92 -22.24
C ASN A 27 58.71 -59.40 -22.23
N TRP A 28 59.70 -58.58 -22.63
CA TRP A 28 59.61 -57.14 -22.37
C TRP A 28 58.57 -56.43 -23.26
N GLU A 29 58.36 -56.89 -24.50
CA GLU A 29 57.33 -56.34 -25.41
C GLU A 29 55.90 -56.64 -24.93
N LYS A 30 55.62 -57.87 -24.47
CA LYS A 30 54.31 -58.24 -23.91
C LYS A 30 53.97 -57.44 -22.65
N THR A 31 54.99 -57.07 -21.87
CA THR A 31 54.83 -56.27 -20.65
C THR A 31 54.49 -54.82 -20.98
N LEU A 32 55.18 -54.21 -21.97
CA LEU A 32 54.88 -52.85 -22.43
C LEU A 32 53.51 -52.75 -23.11
N GLU A 33 53.14 -53.73 -23.95
CA GLU A 33 51.81 -53.79 -24.57
C GLU A 33 50.71 -53.93 -23.51
N GLY A 34 50.89 -54.81 -22.51
CA GLY A 34 49.96 -54.98 -21.40
C GLY A 34 49.77 -53.70 -20.57
N GLU A 35 50.85 -52.99 -20.26
CA GLU A 35 50.81 -51.70 -19.56
C GLU A 35 50.22 -50.57 -20.40
N MET A 36 50.47 -50.54 -21.72
CA MET A 36 49.87 -49.58 -22.64
C MET A 36 48.37 -49.84 -22.79
N ILE A 37 47.95 -51.10 -22.92
CA ILE A 37 46.54 -51.51 -22.95
C ILE A 37 45.86 -51.15 -21.64
N ASN A 38 46.50 -51.39 -20.48
CA ASN A 38 45.91 -51.06 -19.18
C ASN A 38 45.79 -49.54 -18.96
N ARG A 39 46.82 -48.76 -19.35
CA ARG A 39 46.76 -47.29 -19.33
C ARG A 39 45.69 -46.74 -20.26
N ASN A 40 45.55 -47.30 -21.46
CA ASN A 40 44.54 -46.87 -22.42
C ASN A 40 43.13 -47.25 -21.96
N LYS A 41 42.94 -48.44 -21.36
CA LYS A 41 41.68 -48.85 -20.72
C LYS A 41 41.29 -47.93 -19.56
N ASN A 42 42.23 -47.56 -18.69
CA ASN A 42 41.97 -46.61 -17.61
C ASN A 42 41.61 -45.22 -18.15
N LYS A 43 42.30 -44.74 -19.19
CA LYS A 43 41.98 -43.46 -19.83
C LYS A 43 40.59 -43.45 -20.45
N VAL A 44 40.23 -44.50 -21.19
CA VAL A 44 38.89 -44.68 -21.80
C VAL A 44 37.80 -44.76 -20.73
N ASN A 45 38.07 -45.43 -19.60
CA ASN A 45 37.11 -45.52 -18.49
C ASN A 45 36.87 -44.14 -17.84
N VAL A 46 37.93 -43.35 -17.63
CA VAL A 46 37.81 -41.99 -17.10
C VAL A 46 37.07 -41.05 -18.06
N GLU A 47 37.35 -41.11 -19.36
CA GLU A 47 36.64 -40.32 -20.37
C GLU A 47 35.15 -40.69 -20.46
N THR A 48 34.83 -41.98 -20.29
CA THR A 48 33.44 -42.47 -20.26
C THR A 48 32.71 -41.96 -19.01
N MET A 49 33.30 -42.09 -17.82
CA MET A 49 32.72 -41.56 -16.58
C MET A 49 32.56 -40.04 -16.60
N LEU A 50 33.53 -39.31 -17.18
CA LEU A 50 33.44 -37.86 -17.35
C LEU A 50 32.29 -37.50 -18.31
N GLY A 51 32.13 -38.25 -19.39
CA GLY A 51 31.02 -38.11 -20.34
C GLY A 51 29.65 -38.35 -19.71
N GLU A 52 29.53 -39.39 -18.87
CA GLU A 52 28.32 -39.70 -18.11
C GLU A 52 28.00 -38.61 -17.08
N PHE A 53 29.00 -38.15 -16.33
CA PHE A 53 28.84 -37.05 -15.37
C PHE A 53 28.41 -35.75 -16.04
N ILE A 54 29.01 -35.40 -17.19
CA ILE A 54 28.62 -34.22 -17.98
C ILE A 54 27.19 -34.37 -18.51
N LYS A 55 26.80 -35.58 -18.94
CA LYS A 55 25.44 -35.86 -19.42
C LYS A 55 24.41 -35.70 -18.30
N GLU A 56 24.71 -36.25 -17.12
CA GLU A 56 23.87 -36.15 -15.93
C GLU A 56 23.75 -34.69 -15.44
N THR A 57 24.85 -33.95 -15.42
CA THR A 57 24.87 -32.51 -15.08
C THR A 57 24.02 -31.70 -16.05
N LYS A 58 24.13 -31.94 -17.36
CA LYS A 58 23.30 -31.27 -18.38
C LYS A 58 21.83 -31.66 -18.27
N GLU A 59 21.51 -32.89 -17.88
CA GLU A 59 20.14 -33.31 -17.65
C GLU A 59 19.54 -32.63 -16.42
N PHE A 60 20.30 -32.53 -15.34
CA PHE A 60 19.92 -31.77 -14.16
C PHE A 60 19.66 -30.29 -14.49
N GLU A 61 20.56 -29.66 -15.25
CA GLU A 61 20.39 -28.27 -15.70
C GLU A 61 19.09 -28.09 -16.50
N ARG A 62 18.80 -29.01 -17.44
CA ARG A 62 17.53 -29.00 -18.21
C ARG A 62 16.32 -29.11 -17.28
N GLN A 63 16.38 -29.98 -16.28
CA GLN A 63 15.30 -30.13 -15.31
C GLN A 63 15.10 -28.85 -14.49
N VAL A 64 16.18 -28.22 -14.02
CA VAL A 64 16.11 -26.95 -13.27
C VAL A 64 15.49 -25.85 -14.13
N ILE A 65 15.94 -25.68 -15.37
CA ILE A 65 15.39 -24.67 -16.30
C ILE A 65 13.91 -24.91 -16.56
N ARG A 66 13.49 -26.17 -16.73
CA ARG A 66 12.08 -26.52 -16.89
C ARG A 66 11.27 -26.13 -15.65
N GLN A 67 11.76 -26.42 -14.45
CA GLN A 67 11.09 -26.04 -13.21
C GLN A 67 11.01 -24.51 -13.06
N LEU A 68 12.06 -23.77 -13.42
CA LEU A 68 12.04 -22.31 -13.41
C LEU A 68 11.00 -21.73 -14.37
N HIS A 69 10.87 -22.28 -15.58
CA HIS A 69 9.82 -21.86 -16.51
C HIS A 69 8.41 -22.10 -15.95
N ILE A 70 8.18 -23.26 -15.35
CA ILE A 70 6.88 -23.59 -14.72
C ILE A 70 6.60 -22.62 -13.56
N LEU A 71 7.60 -22.33 -12.74
CA LEU A 71 7.46 -21.42 -11.60
C LEU A 71 7.19 -19.98 -12.06
N ASN A 72 7.88 -19.50 -13.09
CA ASN A 72 7.64 -18.19 -13.68
C ASN A 72 6.23 -18.08 -14.28
N ALA A 73 5.75 -19.14 -14.95
CA ALA A 73 4.39 -19.17 -15.48
C ALA A 73 3.33 -19.12 -14.37
N ARG A 74 3.50 -19.92 -13.30
CA ARG A 74 2.62 -19.89 -12.12
C ARG A 74 2.67 -18.54 -11.41
N MET A 75 3.83 -17.91 -11.32
CA MET A 75 3.98 -16.60 -10.71
C MET A 75 3.21 -15.54 -11.49
N LYS A 76 3.27 -15.58 -12.82
CA LYS A 76 2.49 -14.69 -13.70
C LYS A 76 0.98 -14.88 -13.51
N GLU A 77 0.52 -16.13 -13.44
CA GLU A 77 -0.88 -16.46 -13.19
C GLU A 77 -1.36 -15.96 -11.81
N ILE A 78 -0.54 -16.12 -10.76
CA ILE A 78 -0.84 -15.60 -9.42
C ILE A 78 -0.96 -14.06 -9.46
N MET A 79 -0.05 -13.37 -10.15
CA MET A 79 -0.09 -11.90 -10.26
C MET A 79 -1.37 -11.41 -10.98
N GLU A 80 -1.77 -12.09 -12.04
CA GLU A 80 -2.98 -11.75 -12.81
C GLU A 80 -4.25 -12.01 -11.99
N ASN A 81 -4.31 -13.13 -11.27
CA ASN A 81 -5.40 -13.43 -10.34
C ASN A 81 -5.47 -12.43 -9.18
N GLN A 82 -4.32 -11.95 -8.68
CA GLN A 82 -4.27 -10.89 -7.67
C GLN A 82 -4.82 -9.56 -8.21
N GLU A 83 -4.53 -9.21 -9.46
CA GLU A 83 -5.05 -7.99 -10.08
C GLU A 83 -6.58 -8.03 -10.21
N ILE A 84 -7.13 -9.18 -10.64
CA ILE A 84 -8.58 -9.40 -10.73
C ILE A 84 -9.23 -9.31 -9.34
N PHE A 85 -8.64 -9.94 -8.31
CA PHE A 85 -9.16 -9.86 -6.94
C PHE A 85 -9.12 -8.43 -6.38
N MET A 86 -8.06 -7.66 -6.67
CA MET A 86 -7.95 -6.26 -6.27
C MET A 86 -8.99 -5.37 -6.97
N LYS A 87 -9.23 -5.57 -8.27
CA LYS A 87 -10.28 -4.85 -9.02
C LYS A 87 -11.69 -5.22 -8.51
N SER A 88 -11.93 -6.50 -8.23
CA SER A 88 -13.21 -6.98 -7.70
C SER A 88 -13.48 -6.46 -6.28
N LYS A 89 -12.46 -6.45 -5.40
CA LYS A 89 -12.57 -5.89 -4.05
C LYS A 89 -12.87 -4.39 -4.07
N ASN A 90 -12.29 -3.64 -5.01
CA ASN A 90 -12.60 -2.23 -5.17
C ASN A 90 -14.07 -2.02 -5.56
N ASN A 91 -14.62 -2.84 -6.47
CA ASN A 91 -16.02 -2.72 -6.90
C ASN A 91 -17.03 -3.16 -5.81
N ILE A 92 -16.75 -4.26 -5.10
CA ILE A 92 -17.65 -4.78 -4.04
C ILE A 92 -17.64 -3.87 -2.80
N ALA A 93 -16.48 -3.33 -2.42
CA ALA A 93 -16.40 -2.36 -1.33
C ALA A 93 -17.05 -1.01 -1.68
N THR A 94 -17.14 -0.65 -2.96
CA THR A 94 -17.80 0.59 -3.40
C THR A 94 -19.31 0.48 -3.49
N GLU A 95 -19.90 -0.69 -3.76
CA GLU A 95 -21.35 -0.82 -3.97
C GLU A 95 -22.13 -0.86 -2.65
N GLU A 96 -21.75 -1.71 -1.69
CA GLU A 96 -22.40 -1.74 -0.35
C GLU A 96 -22.18 -0.44 0.43
N HIS A 97 -20.97 0.14 0.36
CA HIS A 97 -20.72 1.44 0.99
C HIS A 97 -21.42 2.59 0.26
N ASN A 98 -21.68 2.51 -1.05
CA ASN A 98 -22.40 3.59 -1.76
C ASN A 98 -23.89 3.61 -1.43
N GLU A 99 -24.55 2.45 -1.27
CA GLU A 99 -25.98 2.44 -0.92
C GLU A 99 -26.22 2.97 0.50
N ASP A 100 -25.48 2.48 1.49
CA ASP A 100 -25.59 2.97 2.87
C ASP A 100 -25.17 4.45 2.97
N HIS A 101 -24.09 4.85 2.28
CA HIS A 101 -23.69 6.26 2.19
C HIS A 101 -24.79 7.12 1.56
N LEU A 102 -25.35 6.72 0.41
CA LEU A 102 -26.39 7.49 -0.26
C LEU A 102 -27.64 7.62 0.62
N ARG A 103 -28.06 6.54 1.28
CA ARG A 103 -29.20 6.58 2.21
C ARG A 103 -28.96 7.55 3.36
N ILE A 104 -27.81 7.44 4.02
CA ILE A 104 -27.42 8.33 5.13
C ILE A 104 -27.41 9.79 4.67
N VAL A 105 -26.76 10.07 3.54
CA VAL A 105 -26.67 11.42 3.01
C VAL A 105 -28.06 11.96 2.70
N GLN A 106 -28.90 11.21 1.99
CA GLN A 106 -30.27 11.64 1.65
C GLN A 106 -31.12 11.90 2.90
N GLU A 107 -31.10 10.98 3.87
CA GLU A 107 -31.95 11.08 5.06
C GLU A 107 -31.48 12.18 6.02
N LYS A 108 -30.18 12.25 6.28
CA LYS A 108 -29.61 13.13 7.32
C LYS A 108 -29.33 14.53 6.79
N MET A 109 -28.94 14.70 5.53
CA MET A 109 -28.78 16.05 4.94
C MET A 109 -30.11 16.78 4.81
N ALA A 110 -31.24 16.06 4.68
CA ALA A 110 -32.56 16.65 4.65
C ALA A 110 -32.98 17.32 5.97
N ILE A 111 -32.34 16.96 7.09
CA ILE A 111 -32.57 17.57 8.41
C ILE A 111 -31.95 18.98 8.49
N PHE A 112 -31.00 19.28 7.61
CA PHE A 112 -30.30 20.56 7.60
C PHE A 112 -31.07 21.64 6.82
N PRO A 113 -31.09 22.90 7.30
CA PRO A 113 -30.52 23.37 8.57
C PRO A 113 -31.41 23.00 9.76
N ILE A 114 -30.81 22.63 10.90
CA ILE A 114 -31.57 22.24 12.12
C ILE A 114 -32.38 23.44 12.65
N GLN A 115 -33.69 23.25 12.79
CA GLN A 115 -34.63 24.29 13.23
C GLN A 115 -35.24 24.04 14.61
N SER A 116 -35.13 22.82 15.15
CA SER A 116 -35.67 22.44 16.45
C SER A 116 -34.60 21.82 17.35
N GLU A 117 -34.76 21.95 18.68
CA GLU A 117 -33.85 21.27 19.63
C GLU A 117 -34.03 19.74 19.59
N ILE A 118 -35.22 19.26 19.25
CA ILE A 118 -35.50 17.83 19.12
C ILE A 118 -34.68 17.23 17.97
N ASP A 119 -34.64 17.91 16.82
CA ASP A 119 -33.87 17.43 15.67
C ASP A 119 -32.36 17.56 15.91
N LEU A 120 -31.93 18.56 16.67
CA LEU A 120 -30.55 18.64 17.15
C LEU A 120 -30.19 17.41 18.00
N LEU A 121 -31.02 17.04 18.97
CA LEU A 121 -30.76 15.86 19.82
C LEU A 121 -30.76 14.55 19.03
N LYS A 122 -31.67 14.39 18.06
CA LYS A 122 -31.65 13.22 17.16
C LYS A 122 -30.36 13.14 16.37
N LEU A 123 -29.88 14.26 15.82
CA LEU A 123 -28.62 14.29 15.10
C LEU A 123 -27.44 13.99 16.03
N GLU A 124 -27.45 14.50 17.26
CA GLU A 124 -26.40 14.20 18.25
C GLU A 124 -26.34 12.69 18.58
N GLU A 125 -27.47 11.99 18.62
CA GLU A 125 -27.48 10.52 18.75
C GLU A 125 -26.87 9.84 17.51
N VAL A 126 -27.19 10.29 16.30
CA VAL A 126 -26.62 9.76 15.04
C VAL A 126 -25.10 9.97 15.01
N LEU A 127 -24.61 11.14 15.44
CA LEU A 127 -23.19 11.48 15.44
C LEU A 127 -22.35 10.66 16.44
N LYS A 128 -22.97 9.85 17.31
CA LYS A 128 -22.24 8.88 18.14
C LYS A 128 -21.64 7.74 17.31
N ASP A 129 -22.26 7.41 16.18
CA ASP A 129 -21.71 6.43 15.25
C ASP A 129 -20.56 7.05 14.43
N SER A 130 -19.38 6.44 14.53
CA SER A 130 -18.18 6.93 13.85
C SER A 130 -18.26 6.87 12.31
N SER A 131 -19.08 5.98 11.76
CA SER A 131 -19.30 5.85 10.31
C SER A 131 -20.17 6.99 9.79
N GLU A 132 -21.33 7.22 10.42
CA GLU A 132 -22.25 8.34 10.19
C GLU A 132 -21.52 9.69 10.29
N MET A 133 -20.74 9.87 11.36
CA MET A 133 -19.90 11.05 11.57
C MET A 133 -18.95 11.29 10.38
N LYS A 134 -18.29 10.25 9.87
CA LYS A 134 -17.36 10.37 8.73
C LYS A 134 -18.08 10.68 7.44
N ILE A 135 -19.22 10.03 7.17
CA ILE A 135 -20.03 10.25 5.97
C ILE A 135 -20.53 11.70 5.94
N LEU A 136 -21.13 12.18 7.03
CA LEU A 136 -21.59 13.56 7.12
C LEU A 136 -20.44 14.58 7.04
N ALA A 137 -19.30 14.30 7.67
CA ALA A 137 -18.14 15.18 7.57
C ALA A 137 -17.65 15.29 6.12
N LYS A 138 -17.64 14.16 5.39
CA LYS A 138 -17.26 14.12 3.97
C LYS A 138 -18.20 14.93 3.12
N GLU A 139 -19.52 14.77 3.28
CA GLU A 139 -20.50 15.58 2.55
C GLU A 139 -20.36 17.08 2.84
N LEU A 140 -20.24 17.47 4.10
CA LEU A 140 -20.09 18.87 4.48
C LEU A 140 -18.78 19.48 3.97
N SER A 141 -17.74 18.66 3.77
CA SER A 141 -16.47 19.13 3.19
C SER A 141 -16.61 19.58 1.72
N LEU A 142 -17.63 19.07 1.01
CA LEU A 142 -17.90 19.41 -0.40
C LEU A 142 -18.41 20.84 -0.59
N LEU A 143 -18.87 21.51 0.47
CA LEU A 143 -19.26 22.93 0.42
C LEU A 143 -18.09 23.84 -0.01
N GLY A 144 -16.86 23.39 0.25
CA GLY A 144 -15.63 24.03 -0.18
C GLY A 144 -15.44 25.45 0.36
N GLY A 145 -14.44 26.13 -0.19
CA GLY A 145 -14.05 27.50 0.19
C GLY A 145 -12.55 27.72 0.04
N ASN A 146 -12.13 28.98 0.22
CA ASN A 146 -10.73 29.38 0.06
C ASN A 146 -9.98 29.54 1.39
N SER A 147 -10.70 29.52 2.52
CA SER A 147 -10.08 29.68 3.85
C SER A 147 -10.86 28.94 4.93
N VAL A 148 -10.18 28.61 6.04
CA VAL A 148 -10.78 27.98 7.24
C VAL A 148 -12.03 28.74 7.68
N LYS A 149 -11.95 30.07 7.74
CA LYS A 149 -13.05 30.95 8.15
C LYS A 149 -14.25 30.85 7.22
N GLU A 150 -14.02 30.82 5.92
CA GLU A 150 -15.08 30.73 4.92
C GLU A 150 -15.76 29.36 4.96
N ILE A 151 -14.97 28.28 4.92
CA ILE A 151 -15.46 26.90 4.94
C ILE A 151 -16.27 26.66 6.21
N THR A 152 -15.73 27.02 7.38
CA THR A 152 -16.42 26.89 8.67
C THR A 152 -17.77 27.61 8.65
N ARG A 153 -17.82 28.84 8.13
CA ARG A 153 -19.08 29.60 8.06
C ARG A 153 -20.09 28.95 7.13
N ARG A 154 -19.66 28.49 5.95
CA ARG A 154 -20.52 27.78 4.99
C ARG A 154 -21.15 26.54 5.64
N ILE A 155 -20.33 25.73 6.32
CA ILE A 155 -20.81 24.56 7.05
C ILE A 155 -21.80 24.98 8.16
N MET A 156 -21.48 25.98 8.98
CA MET A 156 -22.38 26.44 10.05
C MET A 156 -23.74 26.92 9.52
N PHE A 157 -23.77 27.61 8.37
CA PHE A 157 -25.02 28.00 7.72
C PHE A 157 -25.80 26.82 7.16
N GLN A 158 -25.11 25.79 6.68
CA GLN A 158 -25.75 24.56 6.21
C GLN A 158 -26.41 23.82 7.36
N ILE A 159 -25.70 23.59 8.47
CA ILE A 159 -26.14 22.63 9.49
C ILE A 159 -27.11 23.21 10.52
N MET A 160 -27.13 24.52 10.74
CA MET A 160 -27.87 25.12 11.85
C MET A 160 -28.57 26.42 11.47
N SER A 161 -29.85 26.53 11.83
CA SER A 161 -30.61 27.76 11.69
C SER A 161 -30.17 28.82 12.71
N ASN A 162 -30.45 30.10 12.43
CA ASN A 162 -30.17 31.17 13.39
C ASN A 162 -31.03 31.03 14.67
N GLN A 163 -32.23 30.45 14.55
CA GLN A 163 -33.20 30.14 15.61
C GLN A 163 -32.58 29.24 16.67
N ILE A 164 -31.91 28.17 16.23
CA ILE A 164 -31.19 27.28 17.14
C ILE A 164 -29.86 27.90 17.56
N GLY A 165 -29.12 28.50 16.63
CA GLY A 165 -27.82 29.10 16.92
C GLY A 165 -27.84 30.16 18.03
N GLN A 166 -28.93 30.91 18.18
CA GLN A 166 -29.05 31.89 19.26
C GLN A 166 -29.23 31.28 20.66
N LEU A 167 -29.70 30.04 20.77
CA LEU A 167 -29.85 29.31 22.05
C LEU A 167 -28.51 28.86 22.62
N TYR A 168 -27.48 28.81 21.77
CA TYR A 168 -26.16 28.32 22.11
C TYR A 168 -25.13 29.44 22.14
N SER A 169 -24.09 29.22 22.94
CA SER A 169 -22.81 29.92 22.83
C SER A 169 -21.71 28.90 23.08
N TRP A 170 -20.47 29.22 22.72
CA TRP A 170 -19.38 28.25 22.86
C TRP A 170 -19.20 27.76 24.30
N ASP A 171 -19.14 28.68 25.27
CA ASP A 171 -18.90 28.38 26.70
C ASP A 171 -20.16 28.48 27.57
N GLY A 172 -21.35 28.70 26.99
CA GLY A 172 -22.61 28.82 27.76
C GLY A 172 -22.81 30.19 28.43
N GLN A 173 -22.24 31.25 27.85
CA GLN A 173 -22.35 32.61 28.38
C GLN A 173 -23.80 33.12 28.32
N LYS A 174 -24.16 33.94 29.31
CA LYS A 174 -25.48 34.61 29.39
C LYS A 174 -26.67 33.63 29.43
N GLY A 175 -26.52 32.51 30.14
CA GLY A 175 -27.59 31.52 30.32
C GLY A 175 -27.85 30.65 29.08
N LYS A 176 -27.01 30.75 28.05
CA LYS A 176 -27.11 29.92 26.84
C LYS A 176 -26.54 28.52 27.07
N LYS A 177 -26.99 27.56 26.26
CA LYS A 177 -26.41 26.20 26.25
C LYS A 177 -24.99 26.21 25.67
N LYS A 178 -24.17 25.25 26.07
CA LYS A 178 -22.76 25.14 25.66
C LYS A 178 -22.66 24.37 24.35
N PHE A 179 -22.26 25.06 23.28
CA PHE A 179 -22.08 24.44 21.97
C PHE A 179 -20.93 23.42 21.98
N ARG A 180 -19.85 23.70 22.72
CA ARG A 180 -18.66 22.85 22.79
C ARG A 180 -18.89 21.45 23.37
N GLU A 181 -20.01 21.24 24.07
CA GLU A 181 -20.37 19.96 24.69
C GLU A 181 -21.13 19.04 23.72
N LEU A 182 -21.55 19.55 22.56
CA LEU A 182 -22.17 18.79 21.48
C LEU A 182 -21.11 18.05 20.63
N LEU A 183 -21.55 17.09 19.82
CA LEU A 183 -20.78 16.43 18.76
C LEU A 183 -20.79 17.24 17.46
N LEU A 184 -21.79 18.09 17.24
CA LEU A 184 -21.87 18.97 16.07
C LEU A 184 -20.61 19.84 15.82
N PRO A 185 -19.95 20.47 16.83
CA PRO A 185 -18.68 21.15 16.61
C PRO A 185 -17.58 20.22 16.09
N LYS A 186 -17.55 18.96 16.53
CA LYS A 186 -16.59 17.96 16.03
C LYS A 186 -16.86 17.63 14.57
N LEU A 187 -18.13 17.58 14.17
CA LEU A 187 -18.53 17.41 12.76
C LEU A 187 -17.96 18.53 11.89
N VAL A 188 -18.10 19.77 12.34
CA VAL A 188 -17.56 20.94 11.63
C VAL A 188 -16.03 20.85 11.53
N ILE A 189 -15.34 20.51 12.62
CA ILE A 189 -13.88 20.38 12.64
C ILE A 189 -13.41 19.31 11.65
N ASN A 190 -14.05 18.14 11.66
CA ASN A 190 -13.74 17.04 10.75
C ASN A 190 -13.96 17.45 9.28
N ALA A 191 -15.11 18.07 8.98
CA ALA A 191 -15.44 18.52 7.63
C ALA A 191 -14.45 19.57 7.10
N VAL A 192 -14.02 20.52 7.93
CA VAL A 192 -13.03 21.53 7.53
C VAL A 192 -11.65 20.90 7.26
N ARG A 193 -11.24 19.91 8.06
CA ARG A 193 -9.94 19.24 7.88
C ARG A 193 -9.92 18.23 6.73
N LEU A 194 -11.07 17.80 6.22
CA LEU A 194 -11.15 16.96 5.02
C LEU A 194 -10.86 17.74 3.73
N ASN A 195 -10.88 19.08 3.76
CA ASN A 195 -10.51 19.88 2.60
C ASN A 195 -8.99 20.05 2.52
N ASP A 196 -8.40 19.75 1.36
CA ASP A 196 -6.95 19.79 1.12
C ASP A 196 -6.29 21.11 1.54
N ARG A 197 -7.00 22.23 1.38
CA ARG A 197 -6.49 23.58 1.70
C ARG A 197 -6.48 23.87 3.19
N THR A 198 -7.26 23.16 3.98
CA THR A 198 -7.46 23.41 5.42
C THR A 198 -7.19 22.22 6.31
N GLN A 199 -6.62 21.13 5.77
CA GLN A 199 -6.26 19.91 6.50
C GLN A 199 -5.40 20.16 7.74
N ASN A 200 -4.47 21.11 7.67
CA ASN A 200 -3.52 21.42 8.75
C ASN A 200 -4.05 22.47 9.75
N SER A 201 -5.32 22.87 9.64
CA SER A 201 -5.88 23.89 10.53
C SER A 201 -6.00 23.38 11.96
N THR A 202 -5.57 24.22 12.92
CA THR A 202 -5.71 23.89 14.34
C THR A 202 -7.17 23.99 14.74
N GLU A 203 -7.53 23.35 15.86
CA GLU A 203 -8.89 23.43 16.36
C GLU A 203 -9.26 24.88 16.69
N SER A 204 -8.33 25.66 17.23
CA SER A 204 -8.51 27.09 17.52
C SER A 204 -8.90 27.90 16.27
N ASP A 205 -8.26 27.61 15.12
CA ASP A 205 -8.52 28.30 13.85
C ASP A 205 -9.95 28.09 13.36
N ILE A 206 -10.53 26.92 13.63
CA ILE A 206 -11.89 26.52 13.24
C ILE A 206 -12.91 26.99 14.29
N VAL A 207 -12.57 26.88 15.57
CA VAL A 207 -13.44 27.28 16.69
C VAL A 207 -13.71 28.78 16.69
N LYS A 208 -12.72 29.60 16.35
CA LYS A 208 -12.89 31.06 16.29
C LYS A 208 -14.05 31.48 15.35
N PRO A 209 -14.11 31.06 14.08
CA PRO A 209 -15.25 31.35 13.20
C PRO A 209 -16.58 30.74 13.67
N MET A 210 -16.57 29.56 14.33
CA MET A 210 -17.80 29.01 14.94
C MET A 210 -18.33 29.93 16.06
N ARG A 211 -17.45 30.40 16.97
CA ARG A 211 -17.80 31.37 18.02
C ARG A 211 -18.39 32.64 17.43
N GLU A 212 -17.74 33.22 16.43
CA GLU A 212 -18.21 34.42 15.72
C GLU A 212 -19.61 34.20 15.10
N TRP A 213 -19.83 33.03 14.50
CA TRP A 213 -21.11 32.69 13.88
C TRP A 213 -22.23 32.63 14.93
N LEU A 214 -22.01 31.96 16.07
CA LEU A 214 -22.99 31.83 17.16
C LEU A 214 -23.35 33.19 17.79
N VAL A 215 -22.36 34.05 18.05
CA VAL A 215 -22.59 35.40 18.60
C VAL A 215 -23.50 36.22 17.69
N ARG A 216 -23.32 36.08 16.39
CA ARG A 216 -24.06 36.81 15.37
C ARG A 216 -25.42 36.20 15.02
N ALA A 217 -25.76 34.99 15.50
CA ALA A 217 -27.00 34.30 15.14
C ALA A 217 -28.26 35.12 15.42
N LYS A 218 -28.35 35.71 16.62
CA LYS A 218 -29.48 36.56 17.02
C LYS A 218 -29.66 37.82 16.15
N PHE A 219 -28.59 38.31 15.52
CA PHE A 219 -28.63 39.52 14.69
C PHE A 219 -28.91 39.19 13.22
N ARG A 220 -28.77 37.92 12.82
CA ARG A 220 -29.08 37.45 11.45
C ARG A 220 -30.54 37.08 11.25
N GLN A 221 -31.31 36.88 12.32
CA GLN A 221 -32.77 36.88 12.24
C GLN A 221 -33.22 38.32 12.04
N GLN A 222 -33.45 38.74 10.80
CA GLN A 222 -34.17 40.00 10.60
C GLN A 222 -35.64 39.79 10.97
N PRO A 223 -36.27 40.72 11.72
CA PRO A 223 -37.72 40.85 11.70
C PRO A 223 -38.14 41.14 10.26
N VAL A 224 -39.07 40.38 9.70
CA VAL A 224 -39.72 40.79 8.45
C VAL A 224 -40.39 42.14 8.76
N PRO A 225 -40.04 43.25 8.08
CA PRO A 225 -40.70 44.52 8.32
C PRO A 225 -42.20 44.36 8.05
N PRO A 226 -43.08 44.98 8.86
CA PRO A 226 -44.53 44.92 8.61
C PRO A 226 -44.79 45.33 7.17
N ILE A 227 -45.60 44.55 6.45
CA ILE A 227 -46.10 44.94 5.14
C ILE A 227 -46.95 46.18 5.38
N THR A 228 -46.37 47.37 5.22
CA THR A 228 -47.14 48.59 5.15
C THR A 228 -47.90 48.52 3.84
N GLU A 229 -49.18 48.18 3.91
CA GLU A 229 -50.12 48.37 2.81
C GLU A 229 -49.87 49.76 2.23
N ARG A 230 -49.40 49.77 0.99
CA ARG A 230 -49.20 50.99 0.24
C ARG A 230 -50.59 51.55 -0.01
N SER A 231 -51.02 52.50 0.83
CA SER A 231 -52.23 53.26 0.57
C SER A 231 -52.06 53.94 -0.78
N GLU A 232 -52.77 53.41 -1.78
CA GLU A 232 -52.93 54.06 -3.06
C GLU A 232 -53.59 55.42 -2.80
N LYS A 233 -52.88 56.48 -3.21
CA LYS A 233 -53.42 57.81 -3.46
C LYS A 233 -53.16 58.13 -4.91
#